data_AF-A0A0M0HPK2-F1
#
_entry.id   AF-A0A0M0HPK2-F1
#
_cell.length_a   1.000
_cell.length_b   1.000
_cell.length_c   1.000
_cell.angle_alpha   90.00
_cell.angle_beta   90.00
_cell.angle_gamma   90.00
#
_symmetry.space_group_name_H-M   'P 1'
#
loop_
_entity.id
_entity.type
_entity.pdbx_description
1 polymer ?
#
loop_
_entity_poly.entity_id
_entity_poly.type
_entity_poly.pdbx_seq_one_letter_code
_entity_poly.pdbx_strand_id
1 'polypeptide(L)'
;MSQTHFSSSLYDFCQLNLDNHPLELARFLQQFGQRAKAEWENTIALLKDKLSELPHLSGSIILNAPPPSDNLHSEAVILYRGLIFVLKIAQNSESYAEEALTEVYDQARAYKEHHPASSDKFIIPVLLATAASPQGGAINVSEDLVANTMCDNGAHLAGLIEHFANQYRADEIAMSEWLTQI
;
A
#
# COMPACT_ATOMS: atom_id res chain seq x y z
N MET A 1 5.45 23.22 -1.56
CA MET A 1 5.84 22.28 -2.62
C MET A 1 5.06 21.02 -2.36
N SER A 2 4.17 20.63 -3.26
CA SER A 2 3.41 19.38 -3.14
C SER A 2 4.40 18.22 -3.20
N GLN A 3 4.40 17.36 -2.19
CA GLN A 3 5.18 16.13 -2.24
C GLN A 3 4.65 15.29 -3.40
N THR A 4 5.55 14.84 -4.27
CA THR A 4 5.22 13.98 -5.41
C THR A 4 5.22 12.52 -4.97
N HIS A 5 4.18 11.81 -5.37
CA HIS A 5 4.06 10.36 -5.24
C HIS A 5 4.90 9.68 -6.33
N PHE A 6 5.17 8.39 -6.15
CA PHE A 6 5.66 7.53 -7.23
C PHE A 6 4.57 6.51 -7.57
N SER A 7 4.30 6.25 -8.85
CA SER A 7 3.31 5.25 -9.25
C SER A 7 3.77 4.46 -10.46
N SER A 8 3.40 3.18 -10.52
CA SER A 8 3.76 2.28 -11.63
C SER A 8 2.87 1.04 -11.65
N SER A 9 2.94 0.25 -12.73
CA SER A 9 2.40 -1.10 -12.73
C SER A 9 3.18 -1.99 -11.74
N LEU A 10 2.53 -3.01 -11.16
CA LEU A 10 3.23 -3.98 -10.30
C LEU A 10 4.35 -4.70 -11.04
N TYR A 11 4.15 -4.95 -12.34
CA TYR A 11 5.18 -5.56 -13.20
C TYR A 11 6.43 -4.69 -13.26
N ASP A 12 6.29 -3.40 -13.60
CA ASP A 12 7.44 -2.49 -13.70
C ASP A 12 8.10 -2.25 -12.35
N PHE A 13 7.28 -2.15 -11.29
CA PHE A 13 7.76 -2.00 -9.92
C PHE A 13 8.65 -3.17 -9.49
N CYS A 14 8.23 -4.41 -9.77
CA CYS A 14 8.99 -5.60 -9.43
C CYS A 14 10.32 -5.71 -10.20
N GLN A 15 10.43 -5.03 -11.36
CA GLN A 15 11.64 -5.02 -12.19
C GLN A 15 12.58 -3.84 -11.89
N LEU A 16 12.26 -2.98 -10.92
CA LEU A 16 13.10 -1.83 -10.57
C LEU A 16 14.51 -2.26 -10.18
N ASN A 17 15.51 -1.63 -10.78
CA ASN A 17 16.89 -1.72 -10.34
C ASN A 17 17.19 -0.60 -9.32
N LEU A 18 17.50 -0.97 -8.08
CA LEU A 18 17.80 0.00 -7.02
C LEU A 18 19.22 0.57 -7.13
N ASP A 19 20.15 -0.12 -7.80
CA ASP A 19 21.50 0.40 -8.05
C ASP A 19 21.51 1.45 -9.17
N ASN A 20 20.48 1.43 -10.04
CA ASN A 20 20.30 2.37 -11.13
C ASN A 20 18.83 2.77 -11.25
N HIS A 21 18.38 3.62 -10.32
CA HIS A 21 16.99 4.05 -10.27
C HIS A 21 16.53 4.67 -11.60
N PRO A 22 15.34 4.31 -12.10
CA PRO A 22 14.67 5.07 -13.14
C PRO A 22 14.50 6.53 -12.73
N LEU A 23 14.46 7.43 -13.71
CA LEU A 23 14.42 8.89 -13.46
C LEU A 23 13.28 9.30 -12.53
N GLU A 24 12.12 8.67 -12.64
CA GLU A 24 10.94 8.95 -11.81
C GLU A 24 11.15 8.54 -10.35
N LEU A 25 11.70 7.35 -10.10
CA LEU A 25 12.06 6.91 -8.76
C LEU A 25 13.17 7.79 -8.16
N ALA A 26 14.17 8.15 -8.96
CA ALA A 26 15.22 9.07 -8.52
C ALA A 26 14.63 10.43 -8.11
N ARG A 27 13.72 10.99 -8.92
CA ARG A 27 13.00 12.23 -8.59
C ARG A 27 12.20 12.10 -7.30
N PHE A 28 11.50 10.97 -7.13
CA PHE A 28 10.75 10.68 -5.91
C PHE A 28 11.66 10.71 -4.67
N LEU A 29 12.77 9.97 -4.69
CA LEU A 29 13.71 9.85 -3.57
C LEU A 29 14.45 11.16 -3.24
N GLN A 30 14.73 12.01 -4.24
CA GLN A 30 15.44 13.29 -4.06
C GLN A 30 14.62 14.34 -3.28
N GLN A 31 13.34 14.10 -3.05
CA GLN A 31 12.49 14.99 -2.23
C GLN A 31 12.74 14.84 -0.73
N PHE A 32 13.37 13.74 -0.33
CA PHE A 32 13.53 13.37 1.07
C PHE A 32 14.98 13.61 1.52
N GLY A 33 15.13 13.99 2.79
CA GLY A 33 16.46 14.02 3.42
C GLY A 33 17.06 12.62 3.51
N GLN A 34 18.38 12.53 3.73
CA GLN A 34 19.14 11.28 3.66
C GLN A 34 18.53 10.12 4.44
N ARG A 35 18.02 10.37 5.65
CA ARG A 35 17.40 9.35 6.49
C ARG A 35 16.09 8.82 5.89
N ALA A 36 15.16 9.72 5.58
CA ALA A 36 13.87 9.35 4.99
C ALA A 36 14.05 8.69 3.60
N LYS A 37 15.07 9.11 2.84
CA LYS A 37 15.45 8.43 1.59
C LYS A 37 15.85 6.96 1.84
N ALA A 38 16.70 6.69 2.83
CA ALA A 38 17.09 5.32 3.17
C ALA A 38 15.90 4.47 3.66
N GLU A 39 14.98 5.08 4.42
CA GLU A 39 13.73 4.44 4.82
C GLU A 39 12.88 4.09 3.58
N TRP A 40 12.73 5.00 2.61
CA TRP A 40 12.04 4.70 1.35
C TRP A 40 12.71 3.61 0.53
N GLU A 41 14.04 3.60 0.43
CA GLU A 41 14.78 2.55 -0.27
C GLU A 41 14.54 1.17 0.35
N ASN A 42 14.53 1.07 1.68
CA ASN A 42 14.18 -0.16 2.40
C ASN A 42 12.72 -0.57 2.16
N THR A 43 11.79 0.38 2.20
CA THR A 43 10.37 0.14 1.90
C THR A 43 10.19 -0.39 0.50
N ILE A 44 10.84 0.21 -0.50
CA ILE A 44 10.75 -0.22 -1.90
C ILE A 44 11.36 -1.60 -2.07
N ALA A 45 12.52 -1.87 -1.45
CA ALA A 45 13.15 -3.19 -1.50
C ALA A 45 12.23 -4.27 -0.92
N LEU A 46 11.62 -4.01 0.25
CA LEU A 46 10.66 -4.92 0.87
C LEU A 46 9.45 -5.17 -0.04
N LEU A 47 8.78 -4.11 -0.50
CA LEU A 47 7.58 -4.25 -1.33
C LEU A 47 7.90 -4.93 -2.66
N LYS A 48 9.04 -4.62 -3.28
CA LYS A 48 9.48 -5.26 -4.52
C LYS A 48 9.67 -6.77 -4.33
N ASP A 49 10.39 -7.16 -3.28
CA ASP A 49 10.62 -8.57 -2.94
C ASP A 49 9.28 -9.30 -2.75
N LYS A 50 8.40 -8.75 -1.90
CA LYS A 50 7.13 -9.39 -1.54
C LYS A 50 6.11 -9.41 -2.65
N LEU A 51 5.98 -8.34 -3.43
CA LEU A 51 5.00 -8.30 -4.52
C LEU A 51 5.44 -9.16 -5.71
N SER A 52 6.73 -9.44 -5.86
CA SER A 52 7.22 -10.37 -6.88
C SER A 52 6.78 -11.83 -6.65
N GLU A 53 6.34 -12.16 -5.43
CA GLU A 53 5.77 -13.47 -5.09
C GLU A 53 4.31 -13.63 -5.55
N LEU A 54 3.65 -12.57 -6.04
CA LEU A 54 2.30 -12.66 -6.60
C LEU A 54 2.29 -13.49 -7.91
N PRO A 55 1.31 -14.38 -8.11
CA PRO A 55 1.21 -15.18 -9.33
C PRO A 55 0.91 -14.35 -10.57
N HIS A 56 0.22 -13.22 -10.40
CA HIS A 56 -0.08 -12.27 -11.46
C HIS A 56 0.27 -10.85 -11.01
N LEU A 57 1.03 -10.10 -11.82
CA LEU A 57 1.41 -8.71 -11.57
C LEU A 57 0.49 -7.71 -12.31
N SER A 58 -0.77 -8.10 -12.54
CA SER A 58 -1.80 -7.27 -13.17
C SER A 58 -2.45 -6.36 -12.12
N GLY A 59 -1.72 -5.31 -11.76
CA GLY A 59 -2.16 -4.29 -10.83
C GLY A 59 -1.21 -3.09 -10.83
N SER A 60 -1.39 -2.19 -9.87
CA SER A 60 -0.59 -0.98 -9.75
C SER A 60 -0.23 -0.69 -8.31
N ILE A 61 0.85 0.06 -8.12
CA ILE A 61 1.30 0.53 -6.83
C ILE A 61 1.55 2.04 -6.88
N ILE A 62 1.13 2.73 -5.83
CA ILE A 62 1.37 4.15 -5.59
C ILE A 62 2.11 4.28 -4.25
N LEU A 63 3.34 4.80 -4.26
CA LEU A 63 4.09 5.14 -3.05
C LEU A 63 3.84 6.59 -2.65
N ASN A 64 3.76 6.83 -1.35
CA ASN A 64 3.39 8.13 -0.77
C ASN A 64 2.08 8.64 -1.40
N ALA A 65 1.07 7.76 -1.44
CA ALA A 65 -0.22 8.09 -2.03
C ALA A 65 -0.79 9.31 -1.30
N PRO A 66 -1.22 10.35 -2.04
CA PRO A 66 -1.69 11.56 -1.40
C PRO A 66 -3.01 11.29 -0.67
N PRO A 67 -3.21 11.92 0.49
CA PRO A 67 -4.40 11.71 1.28
C PRO A 67 -5.63 12.40 0.66
N PRO A 68 -6.83 11.84 0.86
CA PRO A 68 -8.07 12.41 0.34
C PRO A 68 -8.71 13.48 1.24
N SER A 69 -8.28 13.64 2.51
CA SER A 69 -8.85 14.64 3.44
C SER A 69 -7.88 15.18 4.50
N ASP A 70 -7.19 14.29 5.24
CA ASP A 70 -6.31 14.64 6.36
C ASP A 70 -4.82 14.42 6.05
N ASN A 71 -3.87 14.92 6.85
CA ASN A 71 -2.43 14.66 6.70
C ASN A 71 -2.01 13.22 7.09
N LEU A 72 -2.89 12.24 6.92
CA LEU A 72 -2.61 10.84 7.14
C LEU A 72 -1.98 10.28 5.86
N HIS A 73 -0.68 10.00 5.91
CA HIS A 73 0.03 9.46 4.75
C HIS A 73 0.14 7.94 4.86
N SER A 74 -0.16 7.26 3.75
CA SER A 74 0.17 5.84 3.57
C SER A 74 1.52 5.73 2.88
N GLU A 75 2.34 4.75 3.28
CA GLU A 75 3.59 4.51 2.57
C GLU A 75 3.32 3.95 1.17
N ALA A 76 2.28 3.12 1.02
CA ALA A 76 1.87 2.61 -0.28
C ALA A 76 0.36 2.34 -0.38
N VAL A 77 -0.18 2.47 -1.59
CA VAL A 77 -1.48 1.95 -1.99
C VAL A 77 -1.28 0.98 -3.15
N ILE A 78 -1.87 -0.21 -3.05
CA ILE A 78 -1.83 -1.23 -4.11
C ILE A 78 -3.23 -1.41 -4.65
N LEU A 79 -3.35 -1.28 -5.97
CA LEU A 79 -4.57 -1.56 -6.72
C LEU A 79 -4.40 -2.95 -7.35
N TYR A 80 -5.21 -3.91 -6.94
CA TYR A 80 -5.06 -5.29 -7.41
C TYR A 80 -6.43 -5.95 -7.58
N ARG A 81 -6.73 -6.36 -8.83
CA ARG A 81 -7.98 -7.07 -9.20
C ARG A 81 -9.27 -6.42 -8.68
N GLY A 82 -9.28 -5.09 -8.65
CA GLY A 82 -10.43 -4.29 -8.21
C GLY A 82 -10.51 -4.01 -6.71
N LEU A 83 -9.52 -4.47 -5.93
CA LEU A 83 -9.38 -4.16 -4.51
C LEU A 83 -8.29 -3.11 -4.28
N ILE A 84 -8.41 -2.41 -3.16
CA ILE A 84 -7.47 -1.38 -2.72
C ILE A 84 -6.81 -1.85 -1.42
N PHE A 85 -5.49 -1.99 -1.41
CA PHE A 85 -4.72 -2.27 -0.20
C PHE A 85 -4.01 -1.00 0.22
N VAL A 86 -4.30 -0.52 1.42
CA VAL A 86 -3.66 0.68 2.00
C VAL A 86 -2.62 0.21 3.00
N LEU A 87 -1.35 0.47 2.71
CA LEU A 87 -0.23 -0.07 3.48
C LEU A 87 0.35 1.02 4.39
N LYS A 88 0.55 0.63 5.64
CA LYS A 88 1.41 1.31 6.61
C LYS A 88 2.62 0.45 6.92
N ILE A 89 3.83 1.01 6.93
CA ILE A 89 5.07 0.23 7.14
C ILE A 89 5.83 0.74 8.36
N ALA A 90 5.83 -0.05 9.43
CA ALA A 90 6.60 0.17 10.64
C ALA A 90 7.94 -0.59 10.57
N GLN A 91 8.97 0.05 10.00
CA GLN A 91 10.30 -0.56 9.88
C GLN A 91 10.93 -0.87 11.23
N ASN A 92 11.51 -2.06 11.35
CA ASN A 92 12.17 -2.59 12.55
C ASN A 92 11.26 -2.65 13.79
N SER A 93 9.94 -2.55 13.62
CA SER A 93 9.01 -2.69 14.74
C SER A 93 8.78 -4.16 15.06
N GLU A 94 8.92 -4.52 16.33
CA GLU A 94 8.65 -5.87 16.86
C GLU A 94 7.17 -6.05 17.27
N SER A 95 6.36 -5.00 17.17
CA SER A 95 4.95 -5.01 17.56
C SER A 95 4.06 -4.21 16.62
N TYR A 96 2.77 -4.57 16.58
CA TYR A 96 1.72 -3.82 15.90
C TYR A 96 1.16 -2.75 16.85
N ALA A 97 1.71 -1.54 16.79
CA ALA A 97 1.28 -0.44 17.65
C ALA A 97 -0.18 -0.04 17.37
N GLU A 98 -0.97 0.17 18.41
CA GLU A 98 -2.38 0.57 18.32
C GLU A 98 -2.56 1.89 17.54
N GLU A 99 -1.63 2.82 17.70
CA GLU A 99 -1.60 4.08 16.95
C GLU A 99 -1.46 3.81 15.44
N ALA A 100 -0.48 3.00 15.02
CA ALA A 100 -0.28 2.66 13.62
C ALA A 100 -1.46 1.84 13.03
N LEU A 101 -2.10 0.99 13.85
CA LEU A 101 -3.31 0.26 13.47
C LEU A 101 -4.50 1.20 13.21
N THR A 102 -4.66 2.20 14.08
CA THR A 102 -5.72 3.22 13.97
C THR A 102 -5.46 4.11 12.76
N GLU A 103 -4.22 4.60 12.59
CA GLU A 103 -3.84 5.44 11.46
C GLU A 103 -4.14 4.80 10.09
N VAL A 104 -3.74 3.53 9.89
CA VAL A 104 -3.94 2.85 8.61
C VAL A 104 -5.42 2.55 8.36
N TYR A 105 -6.18 2.24 9.42
CA TYR A 105 -7.62 2.03 9.32
C TYR A 105 -8.35 3.33 8.95
N ASP A 106 -8.05 4.42 9.65
CA ASP A 106 -8.62 5.74 9.40
C ASP A 106 -8.26 6.22 7.98
N GLN A 107 -7.05 5.93 7.51
CA GLN A 107 -6.67 6.23 6.13
C GLN A 107 -7.49 5.44 5.11
N ALA A 108 -7.73 4.15 5.35
CA ALA A 108 -8.59 3.33 4.49
C ALA A 108 -10.03 3.86 4.47
N ARG A 109 -10.56 4.27 5.62
CA ARG A 109 -11.87 4.93 5.75
C ARG A 109 -11.91 6.27 5.02
N ALA A 110 -10.85 7.07 5.11
CA ALA A 110 -10.76 8.34 4.43
C ALA A 110 -10.84 8.16 2.90
N TYR A 111 -10.14 7.17 2.33
CA TYR A 111 -10.31 6.81 0.91
C TYR A 111 -11.74 6.36 0.61
N LYS A 112 -12.34 5.54 1.46
CA LYS A 112 -13.73 5.09 1.25
C LYS A 112 -14.73 6.25 1.17
N GLU A 113 -14.60 7.22 2.07
CA GLU A 113 -15.57 8.29 2.28
C GLU A 113 -15.34 9.50 1.35
N HIS A 114 -14.08 9.81 1.04
CA HIS A 114 -13.71 11.06 0.39
C HIS A 114 -13.08 10.89 -0.99
N HIS A 115 -12.72 9.65 -1.40
CA HIS A 115 -12.14 9.39 -2.71
C HIS A 115 -13.16 8.70 -3.63
N PRO A 116 -13.73 9.39 -4.64
CA PRO A 116 -14.84 8.82 -5.41
C PRO A 116 -14.48 7.53 -6.15
N ALA A 117 -13.25 7.40 -6.67
CA ALA A 117 -12.74 6.17 -7.30
C ALA A 117 -12.57 4.99 -6.33
N SER A 118 -12.70 5.21 -5.02
CA SER A 118 -12.64 4.18 -3.96
C SER A 118 -14.00 3.93 -3.30
N SER A 119 -15.01 4.75 -3.58
CA SER A 119 -16.29 4.78 -2.84
C SER A 119 -17.11 3.48 -2.91
N ASP A 120 -17.01 2.74 -4.01
CA ASP A 120 -17.68 1.45 -4.21
C ASP A 120 -16.71 0.26 -4.06
N LYS A 121 -15.42 0.52 -3.81
CA LYS A 121 -14.37 -0.50 -3.79
C LYS A 121 -14.18 -1.10 -2.41
N PHE A 122 -13.65 -2.31 -2.43
CA PHE A 122 -13.23 -3.01 -1.23
C PHE A 122 -11.85 -2.52 -0.80
N ILE A 123 -11.71 -2.09 0.44
CA ILE A 123 -10.47 -1.50 0.95
C ILE A 123 -9.94 -2.33 2.12
N ILE A 124 -8.67 -2.73 2.03
CA ILE A 124 -7.97 -3.54 3.02
C ILE A 124 -6.83 -2.70 3.61
N PRO A 125 -6.97 -2.22 4.85
CA PRO A 125 -5.83 -1.65 5.57
C PRO A 125 -4.85 -2.76 5.97
N VAL A 126 -3.56 -2.53 5.75
CA VAL A 126 -2.48 -3.48 6.04
C VAL A 126 -1.36 -2.76 6.80
N LEU A 127 -1.05 -3.22 8.01
CA LEU A 127 0.10 -2.78 8.78
C LEU A 127 1.24 -3.82 8.67
N LEU A 128 2.36 -3.40 8.09
CA LEU A 128 3.59 -4.19 7.99
C LEU A 128 4.56 -3.79 9.10
N ALA A 129 4.77 -4.65 10.10
CA ALA A 129 5.77 -4.48 11.15
C ALA A 129 6.93 -5.45 10.92
N THR A 130 8.04 -4.95 10.35
CA THR A 130 9.03 -5.82 9.67
C THR A 130 9.87 -6.70 10.62
N ALA A 131 9.85 -6.45 11.93
CA ALA A 131 10.52 -7.27 12.93
C ALA A 131 9.53 -7.99 13.87
N ALA A 132 8.22 -7.84 13.64
CA ALA A 132 7.19 -8.47 14.45
C ALA A 132 7.04 -9.95 14.11
N SER A 133 6.54 -10.71 15.08
CA SER A 133 6.06 -12.06 14.80
C SER A 133 4.78 -11.99 13.96
N PRO A 134 4.59 -12.88 12.98
CA PRO A 134 3.36 -12.92 12.20
C PRO A 134 2.13 -13.04 13.11
N GLN A 135 1.15 -12.17 12.91
CA GLN A 135 -0.10 -12.20 13.66
C GLN A 135 -1.26 -12.47 12.71
N GLY A 136 -1.84 -13.67 12.79
CA GLY A 136 -3.08 -13.97 12.10
C GLY A 136 -4.24 -13.19 12.71
N GLY A 137 -5.03 -12.52 11.86
CA GLY A 137 -6.27 -11.83 12.25
C GLY A 137 -7.49 -12.50 11.63
N ALA A 138 -8.64 -12.38 12.29
CA ALA A 138 -9.91 -12.70 11.65
C ALA A 138 -10.21 -11.66 10.57
N ILE A 139 -10.55 -12.12 9.37
CA ILE A 139 -11.00 -11.26 8.29
C ILE A 139 -12.45 -10.88 8.59
N ASN A 140 -12.62 -9.68 9.14
CA ASN A 140 -13.91 -9.06 9.33
C ASN A 140 -14.00 -7.86 8.40
N VAL A 141 -15.14 -7.70 7.77
CA VAL A 141 -15.41 -6.64 6.80
C VAL A 141 -16.67 -5.93 7.23
N SER A 142 -16.61 -4.60 7.28
CA SER A 142 -17.79 -3.79 7.53
C SER A 142 -18.78 -3.85 6.37
N GLU A 143 -20.01 -3.42 6.61
CA GLU A 143 -21.02 -3.25 5.55
C GLU A 143 -20.56 -2.27 4.46
N ASP A 144 -19.66 -1.35 4.81
CA ASP A 144 -19.05 -0.36 3.90
C ASP A 144 -17.91 -0.93 3.05
N LEU A 145 -17.66 -2.25 3.06
CA LEU A 145 -16.57 -2.91 2.32
C LEU A 145 -15.16 -2.47 2.75
N VAL A 146 -15.00 -2.08 4.02
CA VAL A 146 -13.68 -1.82 4.62
C VAL A 146 -13.37 -2.96 5.58
N ALA A 147 -12.24 -3.63 5.37
CA ALA A 147 -11.79 -4.70 6.26
C ALA A 147 -11.19 -4.12 7.56
N ASN A 148 -11.17 -4.93 8.62
CA ASN A 148 -10.29 -4.67 9.74
C ASN A 148 -8.82 -4.67 9.29
N THR A 149 -7.97 -3.91 10.00
CA THR A 149 -6.54 -3.85 9.68
C THR A 149 -5.90 -5.22 9.78
N MET A 150 -5.26 -5.62 8.68
CA MET A 150 -4.48 -6.84 8.61
C MET A 150 -3.05 -6.57 9.08
N CYS A 151 -2.54 -7.46 9.93
CA CYS A 151 -1.18 -7.38 10.47
C CYS A 151 -0.29 -8.40 9.77
N ASP A 152 0.83 -7.96 9.21
CA ASP A 152 1.85 -8.85 8.66
C ASP A 152 3.25 -8.29 8.97
N ASN A 153 4.29 -9.09 8.84
CA ASN A 153 5.69 -8.62 8.88
C ASN A 153 6.31 -8.51 7.49
N GLY A 154 5.51 -8.75 6.45
CA GLY A 154 5.87 -8.78 5.04
C GLY A 154 5.97 -10.20 4.49
N ALA A 155 6.17 -11.22 5.33
CA ALA A 155 6.41 -12.59 4.88
C ALA A 155 5.23 -13.21 4.13
N HIS A 156 3.99 -12.75 4.37
CA HIS A 156 2.81 -13.30 3.69
C HIS A 156 2.01 -12.23 2.93
N LEU A 157 2.62 -11.09 2.61
CA LEU A 157 1.93 -9.99 1.92
C LEU A 157 1.31 -10.43 0.58
N ALA A 158 2.05 -11.16 -0.26
CA ALA A 158 1.53 -11.67 -1.52
C ALA A 158 0.36 -12.64 -1.29
N GLY A 159 0.51 -13.58 -0.35
CA GLY A 159 -0.55 -14.53 0.00
C GLY A 159 -1.81 -13.85 0.53
N LEU A 160 -1.65 -12.78 1.32
CA LEU A 160 -2.75 -11.96 1.80
C LEU A 160 -3.49 -11.27 0.66
N ILE A 161 -2.76 -10.59 -0.23
CA ILE A 161 -3.34 -9.90 -1.40
C ILE A 161 -4.09 -10.90 -2.28
N GLU A 162 -3.46 -12.04 -2.57
CA GLU A 162 -4.02 -13.15 -3.36
C GLU A 162 -5.30 -13.70 -2.72
N HIS A 163 -5.30 -13.88 -1.40
CA HIS A 163 -6.44 -14.41 -0.66
C HIS A 163 -7.68 -13.51 -0.81
N PHE A 164 -7.52 -12.21 -0.56
CA PHE A 164 -8.62 -11.24 -0.73
C PHE A 164 -9.06 -11.14 -2.19
N ALA A 165 -8.12 -11.11 -3.14
CA ALA A 165 -8.42 -11.00 -4.56
C ALA A 165 -9.13 -12.23 -5.16
N ASN A 166 -8.99 -13.39 -4.53
CA ASN A 166 -9.73 -14.60 -4.91
C ASN A 166 -11.10 -14.69 -4.23
N GLN A 167 -11.26 -14.08 -3.06
CA GLN A 167 -12.51 -14.06 -2.31
C GLN A 167 -13.50 -13.02 -2.86
N TYR A 168 -13.02 -11.85 -3.26
CA TYR A 168 -13.85 -10.75 -3.76
C TYR A 168 -13.56 -10.50 -5.24
N ARG A 169 -14.62 -10.50 -6.06
CA ARG A 169 -14.53 -10.10 -7.47
C ARG A 169 -14.99 -8.66 -7.58
N ALA A 170 -14.12 -7.82 -8.13
CA ALA A 170 -14.41 -6.42 -8.42
C ALA A 170 -13.83 -6.06 -9.79
N ASP A 171 -14.38 -5.01 -10.39
CA ASP A 171 -13.87 -4.46 -11.63
C ASP A 171 -12.50 -3.82 -11.41
N GLU A 172 -11.62 -3.96 -12.40
CA GLU A 172 -10.26 -3.42 -12.35
C GLU A 172 -10.27 -1.90 -12.10
N ILE A 173 -9.33 -1.42 -11.29
CA ILE A 173 -9.18 0.00 -10.98
C ILE A 173 -8.06 0.56 -11.84
N ALA A 174 -8.38 1.50 -12.72
CA ALA A 174 -7.38 2.21 -13.50
C ALA A 174 -6.58 3.17 -12.59
N MET A 175 -5.27 2.94 -12.45
CA MET A 175 -4.38 3.78 -11.62
C MET A 175 -4.45 5.27 -11.99
N SER A 176 -4.54 5.58 -13.29
CA SER A 176 -4.66 6.97 -13.77
C SER A 176 -5.94 7.63 -13.29
N GLU A 177 -7.07 6.91 -13.26
CA GLU A 177 -8.34 7.46 -12.77
C GLU A 177 -8.28 7.63 -11.25
N TRP A 178 -7.77 6.63 -10.54
CA TRP A 178 -7.59 6.65 -9.09
C TRP A 178 -6.71 7.83 -8.65
N LEU A 179 -5.68 8.21 -9.43
CA LEU A 179 -4.82 9.35 -9.08
C LEU A 179 -5.42 10.73 -9.43
N THR A 180 -6.47 10.80 -10.23
CA THR A 180 -7.05 12.10 -10.67
C THR A 180 -8.16 12.63 -9.78
N GLN A 181 -8.62 11.84 -8.81
CA GLN A 181 -9.78 12.16 -7.97
C GLN A 181 -9.40 12.45 -6.51
N ILE A 182 -8.15 12.84 -6.29
CA ILE A 182 -7.55 13.17 -4.99
C ILE A 182 -7.75 14.66 -4.68
#